data_AF-A0AAD6UKQ8-F1
#
_entry.id   AF-A0AAD6UKQ8-F1
#
_cell.length_a   1.000
_cell.length_b   1.000
_cell.length_c   1.000
_cell.angle_alpha   90.00
_cell.angle_beta   90.00
_cell.angle_gamma   90.00
#
_symmetry.space_group_name_H-M   'P 1'
#
loop_
_entity.id
_entity.type
_entity.pdbx_description
1 polymer ?
#
loop_
_entity_poly.entity_id
_entity_poly.type
_entity_poly.pdbx_seq_one_letter_code
_entity_poly.pdbx_strand_id
1 'polypeptide(L)'
;MVSSLFIVSVLTALSSVAATGPAAVNLRSAGNYAILSQSGISTVPPSVISGNVAVSPIAATAMTGFSLTLDSSGQYSTSAQVVGRLYAASYTAPTPATLTTAVGDMGTAYDDASGRTNPNFNNLAGGSIGGLTLAPGLYKWTTTLDIATDITISGRATDTWIFQVSGTMSIATDKKMILAGGALSKNIVWVVAGAVTAGTGSHFEGVILGKTGITLQTGATANSRLLAQTFVTLQKATVSN
;
A
#
# COMPACT_ATOMS: atom_id res chain seq x y z
N MET A 1 -18.52 -48.85 -50.16
CA MET A 1 -17.91 -47.52 -50.07
C MET A 1 -18.00 -47.07 -48.62
N VAL A 2 -16.91 -47.14 -47.86
CA VAL A 2 -16.87 -46.74 -46.45
C VAL A 2 -16.23 -45.36 -46.41
N SER A 3 -17.00 -44.34 -46.06
CA SER A 3 -16.56 -42.95 -46.00
C SER A 3 -15.90 -42.70 -44.65
N SER A 4 -14.57 -42.56 -44.64
CA SER A 4 -13.80 -42.23 -43.43
C SER A 4 -13.94 -40.75 -43.09
N LEU A 5 -14.52 -40.47 -41.93
CA LEU A 5 -14.66 -39.15 -41.35
C LEU A 5 -13.36 -38.78 -40.61
N PHE A 6 -12.61 -37.81 -41.12
CA PHE A 6 -11.45 -37.23 -40.42
C PHE A 6 -11.93 -36.13 -39.47
N ILE A 7 -11.81 -36.35 -38.17
CA ILE A 7 -12.00 -35.31 -37.16
C ILE A 7 -10.67 -34.57 -37.00
N VAL A 8 -10.60 -33.32 -37.46
CA VAL A 8 -9.49 -32.41 -37.16
C VAL A 8 -9.75 -31.82 -35.77
N SER A 9 -9.05 -32.33 -34.75
CA SER A 9 -9.08 -31.76 -33.41
C SER A 9 -8.16 -30.53 -33.39
N VAL A 10 -8.72 -29.32 -33.35
CA VAL A 10 -7.97 -28.08 -33.20
C VAL A 10 -7.63 -27.92 -31.72
N LEU A 11 -6.38 -28.19 -31.35
CA LEU A 11 -5.85 -27.92 -30.02
C LEU A 11 -5.56 -26.41 -29.90
N THR A 12 -6.51 -25.64 -29.37
CA THR A 12 -6.25 -24.25 -28.95
C THR A 12 -5.32 -24.27 -27.74
N ALA A 13 -4.03 -24.04 -27.94
CA ALA A 13 -3.10 -23.74 -26.86
C ALA A 13 -3.48 -22.38 -26.25
N LEU A 14 -4.15 -22.39 -25.10
CA LEU A 14 -4.29 -21.20 -24.27
C LEU A 14 -2.89 -20.88 -23.72
N SER A 15 -2.18 -19.96 -24.36
CA SER A 15 -0.97 -19.40 -23.77
C SER A 15 -1.37 -18.61 -22.53
N SER A 16 -1.27 -19.23 -21.36
CA SER A 16 -1.31 -18.50 -20.10
C SER A 16 -0.08 -17.60 -20.08
N VAL A 17 -0.30 -16.32 -20.33
CA VAL A 17 0.78 -15.35 -20.24
C VAL A 17 1.17 -15.25 -18.76
N ALA A 18 2.34 -15.76 -18.41
CA ALA A 18 2.84 -15.72 -17.05
C ALA A 18 2.92 -14.26 -16.56
N ALA A 19 2.49 -14.02 -15.32
CA ALA A 19 2.66 -12.73 -14.66
C ALA A 19 4.15 -12.37 -14.59
N THR A 20 4.49 -11.12 -14.90
CA THR A 20 5.86 -10.60 -14.80
C THR A 20 6.06 -9.93 -13.44
N GLY A 21 7.26 -10.09 -12.87
CA GLY A 21 7.63 -9.47 -11.60
C GLY A 21 7.81 -10.50 -10.47
N PRO A 22 8.14 -10.03 -9.26
CA PRO A 22 8.31 -10.90 -8.10
C PRO A 22 6.98 -11.50 -7.62
N ALA A 23 7.02 -12.58 -6.84
CA ALA A 23 5.81 -13.08 -6.19
C ALA A 23 5.15 -11.98 -5.34
N ALA A 24 3.82 -11.91 -5.34
CA ALA A 24 3.08 -10.92 -4.57
C ALA A 24 3.42 -11.01 -3.06
N VAL A 25 3.49 -9.87 -2.38
CA VAL A 25 3.71 -9.82 -0.93
C VAL A 25 2.39 -10.15 -0.23
N ASN A 26 2.41 -11.15 0.65
CA ASN A 26 1.20 -11.55 1.37
C ASN A 26 1.00 -10.70 2.63
N LEU A 27 0.03 -9.78 2.58
CA LEU A 27 -0.30 -8.90 3.71
C LEU A 27 -1.08 -9.61 4.83
N ARG A 28 -1.62 -10.81 4.57
CA ARG A 28 -2.46 -11.57 5.51
C ARG A 28 -3.50 -10.66 6.18
N SER A 29 -3.61 -10.68 7.51
CA SER A 29 -4.63 -9.90 8.22
C SER A 29 -4.37 -8.37 8.22
N ALA A 30 -3.14 -7.91 7.93
CA ALA A 30 -2.86 -6.49 7.71
C ALA A 30 -3.57 -5.96 6.44
N GLY A 31 -3.82 -6.83 5.46
CA GLY A 31 -4.52 -6.49 4.22
C GLY A 31 -5.98 -6.03 4.40
N ASN A 32 -6.56 -6.26 5.58
CA ASN A 32 -7.93 -5.86 5.93
C ASN A 32 -8.07 -4.37 6.30
N TYR A 33 -6.97 -3.63 6.38
CA TYR A 33 -6.94 -2.24 6.80
C TYR A 33 -6.46 -1.33 5.66
N ALA A 34 -7.16 -0.21 5.47
CA ALA A 34 -6.67 0.89 4.64
C ALA A 34 -5.53 1.62 5.34
N ILE A 35 -5.56 1.71 6.68
CA ILE A 35 -4.50 2.31 7.48
C ILE A 35 -4.28 1.45 8.73
N LEU A 36 -3.05 0.99 8.95
CA LEU A 36 -2.64 0.28 10.16
C LEU A 36 -1.34 0.92 10.68
N SER A 37 -1.31 1.29 11.96
CA SER A 37 -0.11 1.85 12.57
C SER A 37 0.14 1.36 14.00
N GLN A 38 1.37 1.48 14.49
CA GLN A 38 1.71 1.05 15.86
C GLN A 38 1.68 2.16 16.91
N SER A 39 2.01 3.39 16.54
CA SER A 39 2.18 4.50 17.48
C SER A 39 1.16 5.64 17.29
N GLY A 40 0.22 5.52 16.35
CA GLY A 40 -0.93 6.40 16.24
C GLY A 40 -1.21 6.91 14.83
N ILE A 41 -2.38 7.53 14.68
CA ILE A 41 -2.87 8.08 13.41
C ILE A 41 -3.48 9.45 13.71
N SER A 42 -3.06 10.47 13.00
CA SER A 42 -3.68 11.80 13.09
C SER A 42 -4.30 12.21 11.76
N THR A 43 -5.37 12.99 11.85
CA THR A 43 -5.94 13.72 10.70
C THR A 43 -6.14 15.18 11.06
N VAL A 44 -5.73 16.09 10.17
CA VAL A 44 -6.26 17.45 10.11
C VAL A 44 -7.50 17.40 9.20
N PRO A 45 -8.72 17.48 9.74
CA PRO A 45 -9.94 17.14 9.01
C PRO A 45 -10.34 18.18 7.95
N PRO A 46 -11.22 17.80 6.99
CA PRO A 46 -11.76 16.45 6.80
C PRO A 46 -10.89 15.63 5.82
N SER A 47 -10.42 14.46 6.26
CA SER A 47 -9.93 13.40 5.37
C SER A 47 -11.09 12.49 4.94
N VAL A 48 -10.91 11.73 3.85
CA VAL A 48 -11.86 10.74 3.36
C VAL A 48 -11.16 9.39 3.23
N ILE A 49 -11.56 8.41 4.02
CA ILE A 49 -10.92 7.09 4.06
C ILE A 49 -11.96 6.02 3.74
N SER A 50 -11.69 5.20 2.74
CA SER A 50 -12.44 3.98 2.45
C SER A 50 -11.68 2.78 3.00
N GLY A 51 -12.32 2.02 3.88
CA GLY A 51 -11.73 0.85 4.55
C GLY A 51 -11.42 1.08 6.02
N ASN A 52 -11.01 0.00 6.69
CA ASN A 52 -10.80 0.01 8.13
C ASN A 52 -9.49 0.72 8.51
N VAL A 53 -9.49 1.36 9.67
CA VAL A 53 -8.34 2.07 10.25
C VAL A 53 -8.01 1.43 11.59
N ALA A 54 -6.73 1.23 11.90
CA ALA A 54 -6.36 0.59 13.15
C ALA A 54 -5.04 1.08 13.76
N VAL A 55 -5.02 1.07 15.10
CA VAL A 55 -3.82 1.32 15.91
C VAL A 55 -3.57 0.20 16.92
N SER A 56 -2.35 -0.34 16.96
CA SER A 56 -1.94 -1.33 17.98
C SER A 56 -0.40 -1.46 18.04
N PRO A 57 0.23 -1.48 19.22
CA PRO A 57 -0.36 -1.71 20.54
C PRO A 57 -0.90 -0.46 21.23
N ILE A 58 -0.80 0.71 20.61
CA ILE A 58 -1.26 1.96 21.23
C ILE A 58 -2.78 2.03 21.37
N ALA A 59 -3.24 2.77 22.37
CA ALA A 59 -4.65 2.99 22.65
C ALA A 59 -5.34 3.93 21.65
N ALA A 60 -6.68 3.94 21.67
CA ALA A 60 -7.51 4.77 20.78
C ALA A 60 -7.27 6.27 20.91
N THR A 61 -6.73 6.74 22.04
CA THR A 61 -6.37 8.15 22.25
C THR A 61 -5.30 8.65 21.28
N ALA A 62 -4.54 7.75 20.65
CA ALA A 62 -3.58 8.07 19.60
C ALA A 62 -4.20 8.20 18.19
N MET A 63 -5.52 7.99 18.05
CA MET A 63 -6.27 8.32 16.85
C MET A 63 -6.88 9.73 16.97
N THR A 64 -6.14 10.75 16.57
CA THR A 64 -6.50 12.16 16.81
C THR A 64 -7.12 12.82 15.58
N GLY A 65 -8.04 13.76 15.80
CA GLY A 65 -8.73 14.52 14.73
C GLY A 65 -9.88 13.78 14.03
N PHE A 66 -10.16 12.52 14.40
CA PHE A 66 -11.23 11.72 13.81
C PHE A 66 -12.62 11.94 14.41
N SER A 67 -12.73 12.60 15.57
CA SER A 67 -13.99 12.74 16.31
C SER A 67 -14.69 11.38 16.50
N LEU A 68 -13.97 10.43 17.12
CA LEU A 68 -14.41 9.04 17.25
C LEU A 68 -15.69 8.93 18.08
N THR A 69 -16.62 8.11 17.59
CA THR A 69 -17.78 7.65 18.36
C THR A 69 -17.65 6.15 18.59
N LEU A 70 -17.45 5.74 19.86
CA LEU A 70 -17.34 4.33 20.23
C LEU A 70 -18.69 3.63 20.06
N ASP A 71 -18.67 2.48 19.39
CA ASP A 71 -19.85 1.63 19.22
C ASP A 71 -20.29 1.00 20.55
N SER A 72 -21.57 0.68 20.70
CA SER A 72 -22.12 0.07 21.92
C SER A 72 -21.45 -1.25 22.34
N SER A 73 -20.85 -1.99 21.40
CA SER A 73 -20.08 -3.19 21.70
C SER A 73 -18.73 -2.90 22.37
N GLY A 74 -18.24 -1.66 22.27
CA GLY A 74 -16.90 -1.27 22.69
C GLY A 74 -15.77 -1.82 21.82
N GLN A 75 -16.06 -2.52 20.71
CA GLN A 75 -15.06 -3.22 19.88
C GLN A 75 -14.45 -2.35 18.79
N TYR A 76 -15.14 -1.30 18.35
CA TYR A 76 -14.68 -0.37 17.32
C TYR A 76 -15.30 1.01 17.52
N SER A 77 -14.76 2.02 16.84
CA SER A 77 -15.37 3.34 16.70
C SER A 77 -15.75 3.64 15.25
N THR A 78 -16.58 4.66 15.09
CA THR A 78 -16.94 5.25 13.80
C THR A 78 -16.48 6.71 13.72
N SER A 79 -16.39 7.24 12.50
CA SER A 79 -16.07 8.63 12.20
C SER A 79 -16.72 9.01 10.87
N ALA A 80 -17.18 10.26 10.72
CA ALA A 80 -17.68 10.78 9.44
C ALA A 80 -16.61 10.81 8.33
N GLN A 81 -15.32 10.72 8.69
CA GLN A 81 -14.19 10.69 7.76
C GLN A 81 -13.87 9.28 7.24
N VAL A 82 -14.49 8.23 7.78
CA VAL A 82 -14.13 6.83 7.50
C VAL A 82 -15.37 6.03 7.07
N VAL A 83 -15.36 5.58 5.82
CA VAL A 83 -16.28 4.56 5.30
C VAL A 83 -15.70 3.19 5.67
N GLY A 84 -15.91 2.81 6.93
CA GLY A 84 -15.30 1.65 7.55
C GLY A 84 -15.38 1.74 9.08
N ARG A 85 -14.56 0.96 9.76
CA ARG A 85 -14.46 0.96 11.23
C ARG A 85 -13.06 1.37 11.67
N LEU A 86 -12.98 2.07 12.80
CA LEU A 86 -11.72 2.37 13.47
C LEU A 86 -11.53 1.41 14.64
N TYR A 87 -10.36 0.80 14.75
CA TYR A 87 -10.02 -0.20 15.77
C TYR A 87 -8.79 0.24 16.56
N ALA A 88 -8.76 -0.08 17.85
CA ALA A 88 -7.62 0.23 18.71
C ALA A 88 -7.34 -0.91 19.68
N ALA A 89 -6.09 -1.03 20.13
CA ALA A 89 -5.68 -2.05 21.10
C ALA A 89 -6.37 -1.91 22.46
N SER A 90 -6.91 -0.73 22.79
CA SER A 90 -7.64 -0.46 24.03
C SER A 90 -9.14 -0.81 23.98
N TYR A 91 -9.64 -1.34 22.86
CA TYR A 91 -11.05 -1.71 22.70
C TYR A 91 -11.37 -3.11 23.27
N THR A 92 -12.66 -3.41 23.39
CA THR A 92 -13.13 -4.69 23.91
C THR A 92 -12.74 -5.85 22.99
N ALA A 93 -12.52 -7.03 23.58
CA ALA A 93 -12.28 -8.27 22.83
C ALA A 93 -13.39 -8.53 21.78
N PRO A 94 -13.04 -9.10 20.60
CA PRO A 94 -11.75 -9.70 20.24
C PRO A 94 -10.72 -8.71 19.65
N THR A 95 -11.03 -7.42 19.56
CA THR A 95 -10.24 -6.42 18.83
C THR A 95 -8.74 -6.41 19.17
N PRO A 96 -8.30 -6.41 20.45
CA PRO A 96 -6.87 -6.34 20.76
C PRO A 96 -6.06 -7.54 20.22
N ALA A 97 -6.62 -8.75 20.28
CA ALA A 97 -5.98 -9.95 19.76
C ALA A 97 -5.89 -9.92 18.23
N THR A 98 -6.99 -9.54 17.56
CA THR A 98 -7.02 -9.38 16.10
C THR A 98 -6.01 -8.34 15.62
N LEU A 99 -5.86 -7.21 16.32
CA LEU A 99 -4.89 -6.18 15.96
C LEU A 99 -3.45 -6.59 16.22
N THR A 100 -3.19 -7.36 17.28
CA THR A 100 -1.86 -7.95 17.52
C THR A 100 -1.43 -8.82 16.35
N THR A 101 -2.32 -9.68 15.84
CA THR A 101 -2.06 -10.49 14.65
C THR A 101 -1.82 -9.63 13.41
N ALA A 102 -2.67 -8.61 13.17
CA ALA A 102 -2.52 -7.72 12.01
C ALA A 102 -1.18 -6.97 11.99
N VAL A 103 -0.72 -6.50 13.14
CA VAL A 103 0.58 -5.82 13.27
C VAL A 103 1.74 -6.79 13.08
N GLY A 104 1.64 -8.02 13.59
CA GLY A 104 2.64 -9.07 13.34
C GLY A 104 2.72 -9.46 11.86
N ASP A 105 1.57 -9.55 11.18
CA ASP A 105 1.49 -9.79 9.75
C ASP A 105 2.05 -8.63 8.92
N MET A 106 1.83 -7.38 9.34
CA MET A 106 2.47 -6.20 8.74
C MET A 106 4.00 -6.28 8.85
N GLY A 107 4.52 -6.64 10.02
CA GLY A 107 5.97 -6.87 10.21
C GLY A 107 6.50 -7.97 9.30
N THR A 108 5.79 -9.10 9.22
CA THR A 108 6.15 -10.21 8.33
C THR A 108 6.16 -9.79 6.86
N ALA A 109 5.17 -9.01 6.41
CA ALA A 109 5.10 -8.49 5.06
C ALA A 109 6.24 -7.50 4.76
N TYR A 110 6.60 -6.66 5.73
CA TYR A 110 7.75 -5.76 5.63
C TYR A 110 9.06 -6.55 5.46
N ASP A 111 9.28 -7.57 6.29
CA ASP A 111 10.49 -8.39 6.23
C ASP A 111 10.57 -9.20 4.92
N ASP A 112 9.45 -9.75 4.46
CA ASP A 112 9.34 -10.41 3.16
C ASP A 112 9.70 -9.46 2.00
N ALA A 113 9.05 -8.29 1.93
CA ALA A 113 9.26 -7.34 0.85
C ALA A 113 10.68 -6.75 0.87
N SER A 114 11.21 -6.40 2.04
CA SER A 114 12.56 -5.83 2.18
C SER A 114 13.67 -6.87 2.01
N GLY A 115 13.36 -8.15 2.27
CA GLY A 115 14.27 -9.29 2.14
C GLY A 115 14.38 -9.87 0.74
N ARG A 116 13.56 -9.44 -0.24
CA ARG A 116 13.66 -9.92 -1.62
C ARG A 116 15.05 -9.62 -2.20
N THR A 117 15.65 -10.60 -2.87
CA THR A 117 17.01 -10.54 -3.43
C THR A 117 16.97 -10.56 -4.97
N ASN A 118 18.13 -10.32 -5.60
CA ASN A 118 18.30 -10.29 -7.05
C ASN A 118 17.39 -9.26 -7.75
N PRO A 119 17.50 -7.95 -7.41
CA PRO A 119 16.68 -6.93 -8.02
C PRO A 119 16.94 -6.83 -9.52
N ASN A 120 15.88 -6.60 -10.30
CA ASN A 120 15.98 -6.29 -11.73
C ASN A 120 16.67 -4.94 -11.95
N PHE A 121 16.47 -4.00 -11.02
CA PHE A 121 17.00 -2.64 -11.07
C PHE A 121 17.63 -2.26 -9.74
N ASN A 122 18.88 -1.79 -9.77
CA ASN A 122 19.62 -1.34 -8.59
C ASN A 122 20.00 0.14 -8.72
N ASN A 123 19.60 0.95 -7.75
CA ASN A 123 19.80 2.40 -7.70
C ASN A 123 19.40 3.12 -8.99
N LEU A 124 18.27 2.73 -9.58
CA LEU A 124 17.75 3.31 -10.81
C LEU A 124 17.68 4.84 -10.69
N ALA A 125 18.26 5.54 -11.67
CA ALA A 125 18.35 7.00 -11.73
C ALA A 125 18.90 7.66 -10.45
N GLY A 126 19.75 6.95 -9.69
CA GLY A 126 20.33 7.47 -8.44
C GLY A 126 19.29 7.81 -7.36
N GLY A 127 18.06 7.29 -7.47
CA GLY A 127 16.95 7.62 -6.56
C GLY A 127 16.08 8.80 -7.01
N SER A 128 16.38 9.47 -8.12
CA SER A 128 15.50 10.52 -8.68
C SER A 128 14.76 9.99 -9.92
N ILE A 129 13.60 9.40 -9.72
CA ILE A 129 12.92 8.59 -10.76
C ILE A 129 11.83 9.33 -11.54
N GLY A 130 11.71 10.65 -11.35
CA GLY A 130 10.71 11.46 -12.05
C GLY A 130 10.79 11.32 -13.57
N GLY A 131 9.63 11.24 -14.23
CA GLY A 131 9.50 11.09 -15.69
C GLY A 131 9.68 9.68 -16.21
N LEU A 132 10.05 8.71 -15.37
CA LEU A 132 10.26 7.33 -15.79
C LEU A 132 8.96 6.54 -15.92
N THR A 133 8.99 5.53 -16.81
CA THR A 133 8.01 4.45 -16.85
C THR A 133 8.63 3.18 -16.26
N LEU A 134 8.01 2.63 -15.23
CA LEU A 134 8.50 1.50 -14.45
C LEU A 134 7.77 0.21 -14.88
N ALA A 135 8.50 -0.70 -15.51
CA ALA A 135 8.03 -2.03 -15.88
C ALA A 135 7.95 -2.96 -14.65
N PRO A 136 7.20 -4.09 -14.71
CA PRO A 136 7.11 -5.05 -13.61
C PRO A 136 8.49 -5.53 -13.15
N GLY A 137 8.69 -5.68 -11.84
CA GLY A 137 9.96 -6.12 -11.32
C GLY A 137 10.25 -5.75 -9.86
N LEU A 138 11.40 -6.22 -9.41
CA LEU A 138 12.00 -5.87 -8.12
C LEU A 138 13.01 -4.74 -8.32
N TYR A 139 12.79 -3.64 -7.62
CA TYR A 139 13.65 -2.45 -7.64
C TYR A 139 14.25 -2.25 -6.26
N LYS A 140 15.51 -1.82 -6.22
CA LYS A 140 16.23 -1.56 -4.97
C LYS A 140 16.96 -0.24 -5.03
N TRP A 141 16.75 0.60 -4.02
CA TRP A 141 17.57 1.77 -3.73
C TRP A 141 18.17 1.65 -2.33
N THR A 142 19.48 1.83 -2.24
CA THR A 142 20.21 1.89 -0.96
C THR A 142 20.22 3.31 -0.37
N THR A 143 19.51 4.24 -1.02
CA THR A 143 19.42 5.67 -0.70
C THR A 143 17.95 6.09 -0.54
N THR A 144 17.73 7.39 -0.36
CA THR A 144 16.41 8.03 -0.54
C THR A 144 15.90 7.88 -1.98
N LEU A 145 14.57 7.85 -2.13
CA LEU A 145 13.86 7.84 -3.39
C LEU A 145 12.96 9.08 -3.51
N ASP A 146 13.18 9.89 -4.55
CA ASP A 146 12.48 11.14 -4.79
C ASP A 146 11.74 11.11 -6.14
N ILE A 147 10.46 11.46 -6.09
CA ILE A 147 9.55 11.57 -7.24
C ILE A 147 9.22 13.06 -7.43
N ALA A 148 10.13 13.78 -8.08
CA ALA A 148 10.02 15.23 -8.31
C ALA A 148 9.11 15.59 -9.49
N THR A 149 8.90 14.66 -10.42
CA THR A 149 7.94 14.75 -11.53
C THR A 149 7.13 13.45 -11.61
N ASP A 150 6.03 13.46 -12.37
CA ASP A 150 5.16 12.29 -12.51
C ASP A 150 5.93 11.05 -12.97
N ILE A 151 5.51 9.87 -12.50
CA ILE A 151 6.01 8.58 -12.96
C ILE A 151 4.85 7.74 -13.49
N THR A 152 5.16 6.81 -14.38
CA THR A 152 4.19 5.80 -14.85
C THR A 152 4.61 4.42 -14.38
N ILE A 153 3.69 3.62 -13.85
CA ILE A 153 3.88 2.21 -13.54
C ILE A 153 3.04 1.44 -14.55
N SER A 154 3.70 0.70 -15.44
CA SER A 154 3.06 0.14 -16.62
C SER A 154 3.29 -1.36 -16.74
N GLY A 155 2.21 -2.10 -16.81
CA GLY A 155 2.20 -3.56 -16.93
C GLY A 155 0.77 -4.08 -16.94
N ARG A 156 0.61 -5.41 -16.98
CA ARG A 156 -0.70 -6.05 -17.01
C ARG A 156 -1.33 -6.09 -15.61
N ALA A 157 -2.63 -6.37 -15.55
CA ALA A 157 -3.37 -6.52 -14.29
C ALA A 157 -2.89 -7.66 -13.38
N THR A 158 -2.08 -8.58 -13.91
CA THR A 158 -1.49 -9.71 -13.18
C THR A 158 -0.05 -9.46 -12.77
N ASP A 159 0.60 -8.43 -13.31
CA ASP A 159 2.01 -8.15 -13.06
C ASP A 159 2.21 -7.49 -11.68
N THR A 160 3.43 -7.57 -11.16
CA THR A 160 3.77 -7.14 -9.79
C THR A 160 5.01 -6.26 -9.74
N TRP A 161 5.04 -5.39 -8.72
CA TRP A 161 6.14 -4.48 -8.45
C TRP A 161 6.49 -4.50 -6.97
N ILE A 162 7.77 -4.59 -6.66
CA ILE A 162 8.29 -4.36 -5.31
C ILE A 162 9.40 -3.32 -5.39
N PHE A 163 9.21 -2.23 -4.67
CA PHE A 163 10.15 -1.12 -4.58
C PHE A 163 10.75 -1.09 -3.18
N GLN A 164 12.03 -1.48 -3.06
CA GLN A 164 12.78 -1.45 -1.80
C GLN A 164 13.55 -0.14 -1.66
N VAL A 165 13.30 0.61 -0.59
CA VAL A 165 13.96 1.90 -0.33
C VAL A 165 14.59 1.89 1.06
N SER A 166 15.92 1.96 1.13
CA SER A 166 16.66 2.00 2.41
C SER A 166 16.65 3.38 3.08
N GLY A 167 16.38 4.45 2.32
CA GLY A 167 16.22 5.81 2.83
C GLY A 167 14.75 6.22 3.01
N THR A 168 14.51 7.53 2.95
CA THR A 168 13.16 8.11 2.89
C THR A 168 12.57 7.99 1.49
N MET A 169 11.27 8.19 1.35
CA MET A 169 10.60 8.29 0.05
C MET A 169 9.74 9.56 0.00
N SER A 170 9.82 10.31 -1.10
CA SER A 170 9.00 11.51 -1.29
C SER A 170 8.33 11.56 -2.66
N ILE A 171 7.09 12.04 -2.70
CA ILE A 171 6.42 12.52 -3.91
C ILE A 171 6.23 14.03 -3.76
N ALA A 172 6.72 14.79 -4.72
CA ALA A 172 6.60 16.24 -4.70
C ALA A 172 5.15 16.72 -4.85
N THR A 173 4.91 17.97 -4.45
CA THR A 173 3.61 18.64 -4.59
C THR A 173 3.06 18.54 -6.02
N ASP A 174 1.77 18.23 -6.11
CA ASP A 174 1.01 18.07 -7.34
C ASP A 174 1.59 17.04 -8.34
N LYS A 175 2.39 16.07 -7.86
CA LYS A 175 2.90 14.96 -8.69
C LYS A 175 2.15 13.66 -8.48
N LYS A 176 2.13 12.84 -9.53
CA LYS A 176 1.28 11.66 -9.62
C LYS A 176 2.08 10.42 -9.99
N MET A 177 1.71 9.31 -9.38
CA MET A 177 1.95 7.98 -9.91
C MET A 177 0.80 7.62 -10.85
N ILE A 178 1.11 7.24 -12.08
CA ILE A 178 0.12 6.92 -13.11
C ILE A 178 0.17 5.43 -13.39
N LEU A 179 -0.96 4.72 -13.30
CA LEU A 179 -1.05 3.33 -13.70
C LEU A 179 -1.40 3.23 -15.19
N ALA A 180 -0.67 2.39 -15.93
CA ALA A 180 -0.89 2.14 -17.36
C ALA A 180 -0.85 0.64 -17.68
N GLY A 181 -1.32 0.26 -18.87
CA GLY A 181 -1.29 -1.14 -19.35
C GLY A 181 -2.25 -2.10 -18.64
N GLY A 182 -3.02 -1.61 -17.67
CA GLY A 182 -3.88 -2.41 -16.80
C GLY A 182 -3.28 -2.70 -15.43
N ALA A 183 -2.13 -2.12 -15.08
CA ALA A 183 -1.52 -2.25 -13.75
C ALA A 183 -2.53 -1.89 -12.65
N LEU A 184 -2.49 -2.63 -11.54
CA LEU A 184 -3.38 -2.46 -10.40
C LEU A 184 -2.57 -2.10 -9.15
N SER A 185 -3.03 -1.09 -8.41
CA SER A 185 -2.41 -0.62 -7.16
C SER A 185 -2.13 -1.76 -6.17
N LYS A 186 -3.06 -2.70 -6.03
CA LYS A 186 -2.93 -3.86 -5.13
C LYS A 186 -1.74 -4.79 -5.43
N ASN A 187 -1.16 -4.72 -6.64
CA ASN A 187 0.01 -5.51 -7.03
C ASN A 187 1.34 -4.74 -6.89
N ILE A 188 1.28 -3.50 -6.41
CA ILE A 188 2.43 -2.62 -6.23
C ILE A 188 2.71 -2.50 -4.74
N VAL A 189 3.94 -2.81 -4.34
CA VAL A 189 4.37 -2.71 -2.93
C VAL A 189 5.60 -1.82 -2.82
N TRP A 190 5.52 -0.83 -1.95
CA TRP A 190 6.60 0.04 -1.55
C TRP A 190 7.03 -0.34 -0.13
N VAL A 191 8.26 -0.81 0.04
CA VAL A 191 8.82 -1.11 1.36
C VAL A 191 9.92 -0.12 1.67
N VAL A 192 9.69 0.72 2.68
CA VAL A 192 10.49 1.92 2.94
C VAL A 192 11.01 1.91 4.38
N ALA A 193 12.33 1.97 4.53
CA ALA A 193 12.97 1.95 5.84
C ALA A 193 12.93 3.33 6.54
N GLY A 194 12.95 4.41 5.78
CA GLY A 194 12.74 5.77 6.26
C GLY A 194 11.27 6.19 6.26
N ALA A 195 11.02 7.49 6.40
CA ALA A 195 9.69 8.06 6.33
C ALA A 195 9.21 8.20 4.88
N VAL A 196 7.90 8.11 4.68
CA VAL A 196 7.24 8.36 3.40
C VAL A 196 6.46 9.67 3.47
N THR A 197 6.65 10.56 2.50
CA THR A 197 5.91 11.82 2.40
C THR A 197 5.28 11.97 1.02
N ALA A 198 3.95 12.04 0.96
CA ALA A 198 3.22 12.49 -0.21
C ALA A 198 2.93 13.99 -0.05
N GLY A 199 3.53 14.80 -0.93
CA GLY A 199 3.38 16.25 -0.93
C GLY A 199 1.95 16.71 -1.16
N THR A 200 1.69 17.98 -0.92
CA THR A 200 0.36 18.60 -1.10
C THR A 200 -0.19 18.30 -2.49
N GLY A 201 -1.46 17.89 -2.59
CA GLY A 201 -2.12 17.60 -3.87
C GLY A 201 -1.56 16.42 -4.69
N SER A 202 -0.58 15.68 -4.16
CA SER A 202 0.01 14.53 -4.87
C SER A 202 -0.91 13.31 -4.93
N HIS A 203 -0.62 12.38 -5.84
CA HIS A 203 -1.34 11.12 -5.99
C HIS A 203 -0.41 9.91 -5.90
N PHE A 204 -0.72 8.99 -4.98
CA PHE A 204 0.05 7.78 -4.69
C PHE A 204 -0.70 6.51 -5.13
N GLU A 205 0.04 5.55 -5.67
CA GLU A 205 -0.47 4.25 -6.09
C GLU A 205 0.33 3.09 -5.46
N GLY A 206 -0.38 2.16 -4.82
CA GLY A 206 0.22 0.94 -4.27
C GLY A 206 0.25 0.85 -2.75
N VAL A 207 0.54 -0.33 -2.21
CA VAL A 207 0.63 -0.59 -0.77
C VAL A 207 1.94 -0.06 -0.21
N ILE A 208 1.89 0.67 0.89
CA ILE A 208 3.08 1.14 1.60
C ILE A 208 3.29 0.30 2.86
N LEU A 209 4.45 -0.35 2.95
CA LEU A 209 5.00 -0.97 4.16
C LEU A 209 6.13 -0.08 4.69
N GLY A 210 5.79 0.86 5.57
CA GLY A 210 6.71 1.82 6.17
C GLY A 210 7.27 1.33 7.50
N LYS A 211 8.60 1.34 7.66
CA LYS A 211 9.25 1.10 8.96
C LYS A 211 9.09 2.27 9.92
N THR A 212 8.88 3.47 9.38
CA THR A 212 8.62 4.67 10.18
C THR A 212 7.35 5.36 9.71
N GLY A 213 7.30 6.70 9.77
CA GLY A 213 6.07 7.45 9.56
C GLY A 213 5.66 7.56 8.09
N ILE A 214 4.35 7.64 7.85
CA ILE A 214 3.76 7.94 6.55
C ILE A 214 2.95 9.23 6.67
N THR A 215 3.25 10.23 5.85
CA THR A 215 2.54 11.52 5.83
C THR A 215 1.91 11.76 4.48
N LEU A 216 0.59 11.97 4.45
CA LEU A 216 -0.14 12.54 3.33
C LEU A 216 -0.45 14.00 3.65
N GLN A 217 0.23 14.92 2.97
CA GLN A 217 0.02 16.35 3.13
C GLN A 217 -1.33 16.81 2.54
N THR A 218 -1.62 18.10 2.68
CA THR A 218 -2.91 18.70 2.36
C THR A 218 -3.43 18.26 0.99
N GLY A 219 -4.59 17.60 0.97
CA GLY A 219 -5.27 17.20 -0.27
C GLY A 219 -4.59 16.09 -1.06
N ALA A 220 -3.53 15.46 -0.54
CA ALA A 220 -2.93 14.30 -1.18
C ALA A 220 -3.92 13.13 -1.22
N THR A 221 -3.84 12.32 -2.28
CA THR A 221 -4.72 11.18 -2.52
C THR A 221 -3.91 9.91 -2.69
N ALA A 222 -4.44 8.78 -2.23
CA ALA A 222 -3.75 7.50 -2.31
C ALA A 222 -4.72 6.35 -2.59
N ASN A 223 -4.45 5.61 -3.66
CA ASN A 223 -5.01 4.27 -3.89
C ASN A 223 -4.08 3.25 -3.24
N SER A 224 -4.23 3.07 -1.93
CA SER A 224 -3.20 2.47 -1.08
C SER A 224 -3.75 1.77 0.16
N ARG A 225 -2.87 0.96 0.77
CA ARG A 225 -2.91 0.65 2.20
C ARG A 225 -1.68 1.30 2.83
N LEU A 226 -1.90 2.11 3.87
CA LEU A 226 -0.85 2.79 4.62
C LEU A 226 -0.51 1.95 5.86
N LEU A 227 0.51 1.11 5.77
CA LEU A 227 0.91 0.18 6.83
C LEU A 227 2.23 0.68 7.45
N ALA A 228 2.17 1.32 8.62
CA ALA A 228 3.30 1.99 9.26
C ALA A 228 3.69 1.35 10.60
N GLN A 229 4.95 1.02 10.80
CA GLN A 229 5.45 0.55 12.11
C GLN A 229 5.57 1.69 13.15
N THR A 230 5.33 2.94 12.77
CA THR A 230 5.16 4.04 13.73
C THR A 230 3.84 4.76 13.52
N PHE A 231 3.83 5.89 12.83
CA PHE A 231 2.74 6.86 12.86
C PHE A 231 2.24 7.20 11.45
N VAL A 232 0.95 7.48 11.31
CA VAL A 232 0.37 8.00 10.05
C VAL A 232 -0.22 9.38 10.27
N THR A 233 0.12 10.34 9.41
CA THR A 233 -0.42 11.70 9.47
C THR A 233 -1.13 12.04 8.16
N LEU A 234 -2.37 12.50 8.29
CA LEU A 234 -3.22 12.91 7.18
C LEU A 234 -3.57 14.39 7.29
N GLN A 235 -3.60 15.10 6.17
CA GLN A 235 -4.09 16.47 6.11
C GLN A 235 -5.10 16.56 4.97
N LYS A 236 -6.39 16.61 5.29
CA LYS A 236 -7.47 16.64 4.29
C LYS A 236 -7.26 15.62 3.15
N ALA A 237 -6.73 14.44 3.49
CA ALA A 237 -6.24 13.48 2.52
C ALA A 237 -7.34 12.51 2.12
N THR A 238 -7.22 11.89 0.94
CA THR A 238 -8.12 10.81 0.52
C THR A 238 -7.34 9.50 0.44
N VAL A 239 -7.86 8.44 1.08
CA VAL A 239 -7.29 7.08 1.02
C VAL A 239 -8.37 6.12 0.57
N SER A 240 -8.13 5.41 -0.54
CA SER A 240 -8.96 4.36 -1.11
C SER A 240 -8.13 3.08 -1.27
N ASN A 241 -8.70 1.89 -1.05
CA ASN A 241 -7.94 0.63 -0.94
C ASN A 241 -8.47 -0.54 -1.77
#